data_AF-A0A832SI76-F1
#
_entry.id   AF-A0A832SI76-F1
#
_cell.length_a   1.000
_cell.length_b   1.000
_cell.length_c   1.000
_cell.angle_alpha   90.00
_cell.angle_beta   90.00
_cell.angle_gamma   90.00
#
_symmetry.space_group_name_H-M   'P 1'
#
loop_
_entity.id
_entity.type
_entity.pdbx_description
1 polymer ?
#
loop_
_entity_poly.entity_id
_entity_poly.type
_entity_poly.pdbx_seq_one_letter_code
_entity_poly.pdbx_strand_id
1 'polypeptide(L)' 'QGLRVGILSTQSSYLKSDMTKFIGAKPEVIAAKLFDVFREFDAKKIDIILAQGTSQKGLGMGIMNRLGKAAYKKVSA' A
#
# COMPACT_ATOMS: atom_id res chain seq x y z
N GLN A 1 -9.14 -12.87 -18.41
CA GLN A 1 -9.37 -13.14 -16.97
C GLN A 1 -9.12 -11.84 -16.22
N GLY A 2 -10.01 -11.48 -15.28
CA GLY A 2 -9.89 -10.22 -14.53
C GLY A 2 -9.04 -10.40 -13.29
N LEU A 3 -7.97 -9.61 -13.16
CA LEU A 3 -7.15 -9.55 -11.95
C LEU A 3 -7.85 -8.65 -10.93
N ARG A 4 -7.87 -9.09 -9.67
CA ARG A 4 -8.42 -8.32 -8.56
C ARG A 4 -7.38 -7.35 -8.05
N VAL A 5 -7.71 -6.07 -8.09
CA VAL A 5 -6.78 -4.99 -7.77
C VAL A 5 -7.14 -4.39 -6.42
N GLY A 6 -6.17 -4.39 -5.52
CA GLY A 6 -6.22 -3.67 -4.26
C GLY A 6 -5.41 -2.38 -4.34
N ILE A 7 -5.87 -1.33 -3.68
CA ILE A 7 -5.15 -0.06 -3.56
C ILE A 7 -4.91 0.25 -2.10
N LEU A 8 -3.64 0.42 -1.74
CA LEU A 8 -3.23 0.95 -0.44
C LEU A 8 -2.91 2.44 -0.61
N SER A 9 -3.75 3.29 -0.03
CA SER A 9 -3.66 4.75 -0.19
C SER A 9 -3.18 5.42 1.09
N THR A 10 -2.26 6.38 0.97
CA THR A 10 -1.80 7.25 2.06
C THR A 10 -2.56 8.57 2.12
N GLN A 11 -3.48 8.77 1.17
CA GLN A 11 -4.40 9.89 1.11
C GLN A 11 -5.86 9.40 1.07
N SER A 12 -6.77 10.14 1.68
CA SER A 12 -8.19 9.81 1.60
C SER A 12 -8.69 10.12 0.19
N SER A 13 -8.74 9.10 -0.66
CA SER A 13 -9.23 9.20 -2.04
C SER A 13 -10.03 7.96 -2.40
N TYR A 14 -11.10 8.15 -3.15
CA TYR A 14 -11.86 7.07 -3.72
C TYR A 14 -11.26 6.70 -5.08
N LEU A 15 -10.52 5.60 -5.11
CA LEU A 15 -9.98 5.02 -6.33
C LEU A 15 -10.76 3.76 -6.66
N LYS A 16 -11.21 3.64 -7.91
CA LYS A 16 -11.96 2.47 -8.39
C LYS A 16 -11.04 1.25 -8.39
N SER A 17 -11.35 0.27 -7.55
CA SER A 17 -10.64 -1.01 -7.43
C SER A 17 -11.55 -2.06 -6.78
N ASP A 18 -11.12 -3.31 -6.71
CA ASP A 18 -11.82 -4.35 -5.96
C ASP A 18 -11.75 -4.12 -4.44
N MET A 19 -10.70 -3.44 -3.97
CA MET A 19 -10.53 -3.10 -2.56
C MET A 19 -9.57 -1.92 -2.37
N THR A 20 -10.09 -0.77 -1.93
CA THR A 20 -9.27 0.40 -1.58
C THR A 20 -9.19 0.53 -0.06
N LYS A 21 -7.98 0.66 0.48
CA LYS A 21 -7.72 0.84 1.92
C LYS A 21 -6.90 2.10 2.14
N PHE A 22 -7.51 3.06 2.83
CA PHE A 22 -6.78 4.21 3.36
C PHE A 22 -6.09 3.81 4.66
N ILE A 23 -4.76 3.84 4.66
CA ILE A 23 -3.96 3.42 5.81
C ILE A 23 -3.64 4.56 6.77
N GLY A 24 -3.67 5.81 6.28
CA GLY A 24 -3.28 7.02 7.01
C GLY A 24 -2.18 7.79 6.28
N ALA A 25 -1.97 9.04 6.71
CA ALA A 25 -0.99 9.95 6.09
C ALA A 25 0.36 10.01 6.84
N LYS A 26 0.36 9.72 8.14
CA LYS A 26 1.57 9.81 8.98
C LYS A 26 2.39 8.51 8.90
N PRO A 27 3.72 8.57 8.72
CA PRO A 27 4.58 7.38 8.63
C PRO A 27 4.41 6.39 9.80
N GLU A 28 4.19 6.88 11.02
CA GLU A 28 4.02 6.05 12.22
C GLU A 28 2.75 5.21 12.14
N VAL A 29 1.66 5.82 11.66
CA VAL A 29 0.37 5.15 11.46
C VAL A 29 0.47 4.14 10.32
N ILE A 30 1.15 4.52 9.24
CA ILE A 30 1.39 3.63 8.09
C ILE A 30 2.17 2.40 8.56
N ALA A 31 3.29 2.58 9.26
CA ALA A 31 4.12 1.48 9.75
C ALA A 31 3.32 0.55 10.68
N ALA A 32 2.52 1.10 11.59
CA ALA A 32 1.74 0.33 12.54
C ALA A 32 0.66 -0.54 11.87
N LYS A 33 0.09 -0.09 10.75
CA LYS A 33 -1.05 -0.75 10.09
C LYS A 33 -0.68 -1.56 8.83
N LEU A 34 0.53 -1.39 8.29
CA LEU A 34 0.87 -1.86 6.95
C LEU A 34 0.65 -3.37 6.77
N PHE A 35 1.14 -4.15 7.72
CA PHE A 35 1.03 -5.60 7.65
C PHE A 35 -0.39 -6.11 7.85
N ASP A 36 -1.20 -5.43 8.66
CA ASP A 36 -2.60 -5.80 8.85
C ASP A 36 -3.39 -5.59 7.56
N VAL A 37 -3.16 -4.46 6.87
CA VAL A 37 -3.82 -4.22 5.59
C VAL A 37 -3.37 -5.23 4.52
N PHE A 38 -2.11 -5.67 4.52
CA PHE A 38 -1.66 -6.74 3.62
C PHE A 38 -2.32 -8.08 3.93
N ARG A 39 -2.46 -8.45 5.20
CA ARG A 39 -3.23 -9.64 5.59
C ARG A 39 -4.70 -9.55 5.18
N GLU A 40 -5.29 -8.35 5.23
CA GLU A 40 -6.64 -8.14 4.73
C GLU A 40 -6.73 -8.36 3.20
N PHE A 41 -5.75 -7.89 2.43
CA PHE A 41 -5.69 -8.16 0.98
C PHE A 41 -5.52 -9.65 0.69
N ASP A 42 -4.66 -10.36 1.43
CA ASP A 42 -4.48 -11.80 1.30
C ASP A 42 -5.79 -12.55 1.60
N ALA A 43 -6.46 -12.22 2.70
CA ALA A 43 -7.74 -12.81 3.08
C ALA A 43 -8.84 -12.55 2.04
N LYS A 44 -8.77 -11.41 1.35
CA LYS A 44 -9.67 -11.05 0.25
C LYS A 44 -9.24 -11.59 -1.09
N LYS A 45 -8.12 -12.32 -1.20
CA LYS A 45 -7.57 -12.88 -2.45
C LYS A 45 -7.42 -11.81 -3.52
N ILE A 46 -6.75 -10.71 -3.17
CA ILE A 46 -6.34 -9.67 -4.11
C ILE A 46 -5.10 -10.15 -4.87
N ASP A 47 -5.10 -10.00 -6.19
CA ASP A 47 -4.02 -10.48 -7.05
C ASP A 47 -2.88 -9.45 -7.18
N ILE A 48 -3.24 -8.16 -7.27
CA ILE A 48 -2.29 -7.06 -7.42
C ILE A 48 -2.61 -5.96 -6.42
N ILE A 49 -1.58 -5.51 -5.69
CA ILE A 49 -1.69 -4.37 -4.78
C ILE A 49 -0.92 -3.18 -5.36
N LEU A 50 -1.59 -2.06 -5.54
CA LEU A 50 -0.97 -0.76 -5.83
C LEU A 50 -0.82 0.01 -4.52
N ALA A 51 0.42 0.14 -4.03
CA ALA A 51 0.72 0.87 -2.81
C ALA A 51 1.24 2.26 -3.11
N GLN A 52 0.54 3.28 -2.63
CA GLN A 52 1.00 4.66 -2.70
C GLN A 52 2.22 4.86 -1.80
N GLY A 53 3.23 5.55 -2.33
CA GLY A 53 4.41 5.92 -1.56
C GLY A 53 4.09 6.84 -0.37
N THR A 54 5.01 6.89 0.57
CA THR A 54 5.00 7.83 1.70
C THR A 54 6.26 8.70 1.69
N SER A 55 6.45 9.52 2.72
CA SER A 55 7.62 10.38 2.93
C SER A 55 8.92 9.62 2.66
N GLN A 56 9.84 10.22 1.90
CA GLN A 56 11.17 9.66 1.64
C GLN A 56 12.21 10.03 2.70
N LYS A 57 11.76 10.48 3.89
CA LYS A 57 12.62 10.84 5.01
C LYS A 57 12.28 10.02 6.25
N GLY A 58 13.28 9.77 7.10
CA GLY A 58 13.11 9.12 8.40
C GLY A 58 12.38 7.77 8.30
N LEU A 59 11.36 7.58 9.14
CA LEU A 59 10.57 6.34 9.17
C LEU A 59 9.93 6.01 7.82
N GLY A 60 9.46 7.02 7.08
CA GLY A 60 8.87 6.82 5.75
C GLY A 60 9.84 6.20 4.76
N MET A 61 11.13 6.59 4.79
CA MET A 61 12.18 5.95 4.00
C MET A 61 12.35 4.48 4.36
N GLY A 62 12.29 4.16 5.66
CA GLY A 62 12.31 2.78 6.15
C GLY A 62 11.16 1.95 5.60
N ILE A 63 9.94 2.51 5.60
CA ILE A 63 8.74 1.87 5.02
C ILE A 63 8.94 1.64 3.51
N MET A 64 9.38 2.67 2.79
CA MET A 64 9.64 2.59 1.34
C MET A 64 10.69 1.54 0.99
N ASN A 65 11.72 1.36 1.83
CA ASN A 65 12.71 0.30 1.65
C ASN A 65 12.11 -1.11 1.76
N ARG A 66 11.11 -1.31 2.64
CA ARG A 66 10.39 -2.60 2.76
C ARG A 66 9.44 -2.81 1.60
N LEU A 67 8.66 -1.79 1.24
CA LEU A 67 7.77 -1.85 0.07
C LEU A 67 8.56 -2.11 -1.21
N GLY A 68 9.67 -1.42 -1.43
CA GLY A 68 10.52 -1.59 -2.61
C GLY A 68 11.13 -2.98 -2.73
N LYS A 69 11.44 -3.64 -1.60
CA LYS A 69 11.91 -5.03 -1.58
C LYS A 69 10.82 -6.05 -1.86
N ALA A 70 9.57 -5.75 -1.49
CA ALA A 70 8.43 -6.63 -1.73
C ALA A 70 7.82 -6.43 -3.12
N ALA A 71 7.93 -5.23 -3.69
CA ALA A 71 7.32 -4.89 -4.96
C ALA A 71 8.06 -5.53 -6.14
N TYR A 72 7.30 -6.10 -7.07
CA TYR A 72 7.82 -6.53 -8.37
C TYR A 72 8.33 -5.33 -9.20
N LYS A 73 7.65 -4.18 -9.10
CA LYS A 73 7.99 -2.97 -9.85
C LYS A 73 7.75 -1.74 -9.00
N LYS A 74 8.76 -0.87 -8.92
CA LYS A 74 8.61 0.50 -8.42
C LYS A 74 8.25 1.42 -9.59
N VAL A 75 7.17 2.18 -9.44
CA VAL A 75 6.74 3.19 -10.41
C VAL A 75 6.91 4.56 -9.77
N SER A 76 7.61 5.46 -10.45
CA SER A 76 7.75 6.87 -10.08
C SER A 76 7.27 7.71 -11.25
N ALA A 77 6.44 8.70 -10.97
CA ALA A 77 6.11 9.77 -11.92
C ALA A 77 7.23 10.82 -11.94
#